data_AF-A0A2S9G6H7-F1
#
_entry.id   AF-A0A2S9G6H7-F1
#
_cell.length_a   1.000
_cell.length_b   1.000
_cell.length_c   1.000
_cell.angle_alpha   90.00
_cell.angle_beta   90.00
_cell.angle_gamma   90.00
#
_symmetry.space_group_name_H-M   'P 1'
#
loop_
_entity.id
_entity.type
_entity.pdbx_description
1 polymer ?
#
loop_
_entity_poly.entity_id
_entity_poly.type
_entity_poly.pdbx_seq_one_letter_code
_entity_poly.pdbx_strand_id
1 'polypeptide(L)' 'VVRDDHGFILSGPDLRDVSGWTLERPPHHLESSVPGVFVAGDGRAESAKRVAAAVGEGSMAVMLVHRYLAET' A
#
# COMPACT_ATOMS: atom_id res chain seq x y z
N VAL A 1 6.37 6.12 -6.72
CA VAL A 1 5.15 5.99 -5.90
C VAL A 1 4.07 6.87 -6.49
N VAL A 2 3.01 6.27 -7.02
CA VAL A 2 1.83 6.96 -7.59
C VAL A 2 1.02 7.60 -6.46
N ARG A 3 0.41 8.76 -6.75
CA ARG A 3 -0.45 9.52 -5.85
C ARG A 3 -1.74 9.92 -6.56
N ASP A 4 -2.79 10.16 -5.78
CA ASP A 4 -4.02 10.79 -6.28
C ASP A 4 -3.83 12.32 -6.48
N ASP A 5 -4.88 12.98 -6.96
CA ASP A 5 -4.90 14.43 -7.21
C ASP A 5 -4.78 15.27 -5.92
N HIS A 6 -4.98 14.66 -4.76
CA HIS A 6 -4.81 15.28 -3.45
C HIS A 6 -3.41 15.04 -2.85
N GLY A 7 -2.56 14.28 -3.54
CA GLY A 7 -1.20 13.97 -3.11
C GLY A 7 -1.07 12.79 -2.14
N PHE A 8 -2.14 12.03 -1.90
CA PHE A 8 -2.07 10.81 -1.09
C PHE A 8 -1.63 9.61 -1.91
N ILE A 9 -0.93 8.67 -1.28
CA ILE A 9 -0.35 7.49 -1.95
C ILE A 9 -1.45 6.46 -2.23
N LEU A 10 -1.55 6.02 -3.49
CA LEU A 10 -2.40 4.89 -3.87
C LEU A 10 -1.75 3.57 -3.48
N SER A 11 -2.56 2.60 -3.06
CA SER A 11 -2.06 1.29 -2.64
C SER A 11 -3.01 0.14 -2.97
N GLY A 12 -2.46 -1.07 -3.09
CA GLY A 12 -3.24 -2.28 -3.20
C GLY A 12 -4.23 -2.25 -4.37
N PRO A 13 -5.52 -2.53 -4.12
CA PRO A 13 -6.59 -2.46 -5.13
C PRO A 13 -6.64 -1.17 -5.96
N ASP A 14 -6.23 -0.04 -5.40
CA ASP A 14 -6.36 1.28 -6.04
C ASP A 14 -5.29 1.51 -7.12
N LEU A 15 -4.38 0.54 -7.30
CA LEU A 15 -3.30 0.58 -8.29
C LEU A 15 -3.64 -0.12 -9.61
N ARG A 16 -4.78 -0.82 -9.70
CA ARG A 16 -5.13 -1.73 -10.82
C ARG A 16 -5.09 -1.07 -12.20
N ASP A 17 -5.50 0.20 -12.29
CA ASP A 17 -5.64 0.90 -13.57
C ASP A 17 -4.63 2.06 -13.76
N VAL A 18 -3.74 2.27 -12.78
CA VAL A 18 -2.91 3.49 -12.68
C VAL A 18 -1.41 3.21 -12.50
N SER A 19 -1.02 1.95 -12.40
CA SER A 19 0.38 1.59 -12.16
C SER A 19 0.93 0.66 -13.24
N GLY A 20 2.17 0.92 -13.67
CA GLY A 20 2.96 0.01 -14.51
C GLY A 20 3.46 -1.20 -13.72
N TRP A 21 2.57 -1.85 -12.97
CA TRP A 21 2.87 -2.91 -12.04
C TRP A 21 3.63 -4.05 -12.72
N THR A 22 4.76 -4.46 -12.13
CA THR A 22 5.76 -5.32 -12.80
C THR A 22 5.77 -6.77 -12.32
N LEU A 23 5.07 -7.09 -11.23
CA LEU A 23 5.02 -8.45 -10.69
C LEU A 23 3.79 -9.19 -11.22
N GLU A 24 3.91 -10.52 -11.37
CA GLU A 24 2.80 -11.37 -11.84
C GLU A 24 1.61 -11.38 -10.87
N ARG A 25 1.88 -11.21 -9.58
CA ARG A 25 0.86 -11.13 -8.53
C ARG A 25 0.36 -9.70 -8.34
N PRO A 26 -0.92 -9.48 -7.98
CA PRO A 26 -1.44 -8.13 -7.73
C PRO A 26 -0.78 -7.47 -6.51
N PRO A 27 -0.73 -6.13 -6.42
CA PRO A 27 -0.26 -5.42 -5.24
C PRO A 27 -0.94 -5.91 -3.96
N HIS A 28 -0.19 -6.10 -2.87
CA HIS A 28 -0.79 -6.37 -1.56
C HIS A 28 -1.54 -5.13 -1.05
N HIS A 29 -2.46 -5.32 -0.10
CA HIS A 29 -3.44 -4.30 0.30
C HIS A 29 -2.85 -2.91 0.64
N LEU A 30 -1.71 -2.86 1.33
CA LEU A 30 -1.03 -1.60 1.70
C LEU A 30 0.20 -1.31 0.84
N GLU A 31 0.43 -2.09 -0.20
CA GLU A 31 1.61 -1.94 -1.06
C GLU A 31 1.38 -0.83 -2.06
N SER A 32 2.36 0.06 -2.16
CA SER A 32 2.37 1.18 -3.08
C SER A 32 2.66 0.72 -4.52
N SER A 33 2.72 1.65 -5.46
CA SER A 33 3.11 1.38 -6.86
C SER A 33 4.55 0.87 -7.04
N VAL A 34 5.33 0.73 -5.96
CA VAL A 34 6.68 0.17 -5.96
C VAL A 34 6.63 -1.15 -5.19
N PRO A 35 6.89 -2.30 -5.83
CA PRO A 35 6.87 -3.59 -5.14
C PRO A 35 7.78 -3.60 -3.90
N GLY A 36 7.27 -4.19 -2.80
CA GLY A 36 7.94 -4.24 -1.50
C GLY A 36 7.85 -2.95 -0.67
N VAL A 37 7.28 -1.85 -1.20
CA VAL A 37 7.11 -0.59 -0.46
C VAL A 37 5.67 -0.44 -0.02
N PHE A 38 5.45 -0.31 1.29
CA PHE A 38 4.12 -0.24 1.90
C PHE A 38 3.84 1.14 2.51
N VAL A 39 2.58 1.56 2.45
CA VAL A 39 2.09 2.81 3.04
C VAL A 39 1.00 2.50 4.07
N ALA A 40 1.06 3.17 5.21
CA ALA A 40 0.07 3.06 6.28
C ALA A 40 -0.31 4.45 6.80
N GLY A 41 -1.50 4.55 7.38
CA GLY A 41 -2.02 5.75 7.99
C GLY A 41 -2.33 6.85 6.97
N ASP A 42 -2.21 8.09 7.42
CA ASP A 42 -2.82 9.24 6.73
C ASP A 42 -2.12 9.68 5.44
N GLY A 43 -0.96 9.10 5.15
CA GLY A 43 -0.28 9.25 3.86
C GLY A 43 -0.92 8.42 2.73
N ARG A 44 -1.79 7.45 3.04
CA ARG A 44 -2.53 6.63 2.08
C ARG A 44 -3.81 7.34 1.63
N ALA A 45 -4.14 7.23 0.34
CA ALA A 45 -5.44 7.62 -0.21
C ALA A 45 -6.53 6.77 0.43
N GLU A 46 -7.74 7.28 0.65
CA GLU A 46 -8.83 6.53 1.30
C GLU A 46 -8.48 5.96 2.70
N SER A 47 -7.58 6.60 3.45
CA SER A 47 -7.35 6.26 4.86
C SER A 47 -8.47 6.80 5.75
N ALA A 48 -8.72 6.14 6.88
CA ALA A 48 -9.77 6.53 7.82
C ALA A 48 -9.49 7.86 8.58
N LYS A 49 -8.32 8.49 8.36
CA LYS A 49 -7.84 9.69 9.05
C LYS A 49 -7.93 9.61 10.58
N ARG A 50 -7.53 8.45 11.12
CA ARG A 50 -7.67 8.09 12.55
C ARG A 50 -6.43 7.36 13.06
N VAL A 51 -5.94 7.79 14.22
CA VAL A 51 -4.74 7.23 14.87
C VAL A 51 -4.86 5.72 15.09
N ALA A 52 -5.98 5.24 15.65
CA ALA A 52 -6.16 3.81 15.90
C ALA A 52 -6.14 2.96 14.62
N ALA A 53 -6.70 3.48 13.53
CA ALA A 53 -6.66 2.82 12.23
C ALA A 53 -5.24 2.80 11.67
N ALA A 54 -4.52 3.93 11.72
CA ALA A 54 -3.14 4.03 11.27
C ALA A 54 -2.21 3.06 12.02
N VAL A 55 -2.41 2.87 13.33
CA VAL A 55 -1.68 1.87 14.13
C VAL A 55 -1.95 0.45 13.62
N GLY A 56 -3.21 0.12 13.37
CA GLY A 56 -3.59 -1.19 12.80
C GLY A 56 -2.97 -1.44 11.42
N GLU A 57 -3.04 -0.44 10.54
CA GLU A 57 -2.42 -0.49 9.21
C GLU A 57 -0.90 -0.64 9.30
N GLY A 58 -0.24 0.01 10.26
CA GLY A 58 1.20 -0.16 10.49
C GLY A 58 1.59 -1.60 10.85
N SER A 59 0.82 -2.24 11.74
CA SER A 59 1.00 -3.67 12.06
C SER A 59 0.78 -4.56 10.84
N MET A 60 -0.27 -4.28 10.06
CA MET A 60 -0.57 -5.01 8.82
C MET A 60 0.53 -4.85 7.77
N ALA A 61 1.12 -3.65 7.64
CA ALA A 61 2.23 -3.41 6.72
C ALA A 61 3.43 -4.31 7.04
N VAL A 62 3.78 -4.48 8.32
CA VAL A 62 4.86 -5.38 8.74
C VAL A 62 4.55 -6.84 8.36
N MET A 63 3.33 -7.30 8.62
CA MET A 63 2.90 -8.65 8.20
C MET A 63 3.01 -8.84 6.68
N LEU A 64 2.62 -7.83 5.89
CA LEU A 64 2.70 -7.89 4.43
C LEU A 64 4.14 -7.84 3.91
N VAL A 65 5.05 -7.13 4.58
CA VAL A 65 6.49 -7.18 4.28
C VAL A 65 7.01 -8.61 4.45
N HIS A 66 6.66 -9.28 5.54
CA HIS A 66 7.06 -10.69 5.73
C HIS A 66 6.52 -11.61 4.64
N ARG A 67 5.27 -11.39 4.19
CA ARG A 67 4.70 -12.14 3.07
C ARG A 67 5.45 -11.88 1.77
N TYR A 68 5.70 -10.60 1.44
CA TYR A 68 6.44 -10.20 0.24
C TYR A 68 7.82 -10.87 0.17
N LEU A 69 8.56 -10.85 1.28
CA LEU A 69 9.89 -11.46 1.37
C LEU A 69 9.86 -13.00 1.30
N ALA A 70 8.74 -13.65 1.63
CA ALA A 70 8.59 -15.10 1.52
C ALA A 70 8.22 -15.56 0.10
N GLU A 71 7.75 -14.64 -0.76
CA GLU A 71 7.40 -14.88 -2.16
C GLU A 71 8.57 -14.56 -3.13
N THR A 72 9.65 -13.94 -2.62
CA THR A 72 10.86 -13.59 -3.37
C THR A 72 11.88 -14.72 -3.33
#